data_AF-A0A934TZX1-F1
#
_entry.id   AF-A0A934TZX1-F1
#
_cell.length_a   1.000
_cell.length_b   1.000
_cell.length_c   1.000
_cell.angle_alpha   90.00
_cell.angle_beta   90.00
_cell.angle_gamma   90.00
#
_symmetry.space_group_name_H-M   'P 1'
#
loop_
_entity.id
_entity.type
_entity.pdbx_description
1 polymer ?
#
loop_
_entity_poly.entity_id
_entity_poly.type
_entity_poly.pdbx_seq_one_letter_code
_entity_poly.pdbx_strand_id
1 'polypeptide(L)' 'RQAIADINAKGGIKGDKLVGVEYDDACDPKQAVAVANKVINDGIRYVIGHLCSSSTQPASDIYEDEGVIM' A
#
# COMPACT_ATOMS: atom_id res chain seq x y z
N ARG A 1 1.03 -11.81 4.19
CA ARG A 1 0.62 -11.99 5.60
C ARG A 1 1.71 -12.59 6.51
N GLN A 2 2.42 -13.67 6.13
CA GLN A 2 3.44 -14.30 6.99
C GLN A 2 4.52 -13.33 7.51
N ALA A 3 5.12 -12.51 6.64
CA ALA A 3 6.16 -11.55 7.05
C ALA A 3 5.70 -10.58 8.15
N ILE A 4 4.46 -10.08 8.07
CA ILE A 4 3.86 -9.22 9.10
C ILE A 4 3.74 -9.99 10.42
N ALA A 5 3.27 -11.23 10.38
CA ALA A 5 3.15 -12.07 11.57
C ALA A 5 4.52 -12.33 12.22
N ASP A 6 5.54 -12.65 11.43
CA ASP A 6 6.90 -12.92 11.91
C ASP A 6 7.53 -11.68 12.56
N ILE A 7 7.37 -10.51 11.95
CA ILE A 7 7.86 -9.24 12.49
C ILE A 7 7.13 -8.91 13.79
N ASN A 8 5.81 -9.06 13.81
CA ASN A 8 4.99 -8.81 14.99
C ASN A 8 5.31 -9.79 16.13
N ALA A 9 5.61 -11.06 15.83
CA ALA A 9 6.03 -12.05 16.82
C ALA A 9 7.38 -11.67 17.47
N LYS A 10 8.26 -10.98 16.74
CA LYS A 10 9.55 -10.46 17.23
C LYS A 10 9.46 -9.12 17.96
N GLY A 11 8.24 -8.65 18.26
CA GLY A 11 8.02 -7.40 18.99
C GLY A 11 7.60 -6.22 18.13
N GLY A 12 7.43 -6.39 16.81
CA GLY A 12 7.02 -5.33 15.90
C GLY A 12 8.15 -4.36 15.54
N ILE A 13 7.80 -3.19 14.99
CA ILE A 13 8.75 -2.14 14.64
C ILE A 13 8.72 -1.09 15.74
N LYS A 14 9.82 -0.95 16.50
CA LYS A 14 9.90 -0.03 17.66
C LYS A 14 8.77 -0.23 18.70
N GLY A 15 8.22 -1.44 18.80
CA GLY A 15 7.10 -1.77 19.69
C GLY A 15 5.72 -1.73 19.02
N ASP A 16 5.60 -1.12 17.85
CA ASP A 16 4.34 -1.03 17.11
C ASP A 16 4.10 -2.27 16.25
N LYS A 17 2.85 -2.74 16.23
CA LYS A 17 2.43 -3.87 15.40
C LYS A 17 2.11 -3.40 13.98
N LEU A 18 2.64 -4.12 13.01
CA LEU A 18 2.26 -3.96 11.61
C LEU A 18 0.84 -4.50 11.38
N VAL A 19 0.04 -3.73 10.65
CA VAL A 19 -1.28 -4.14 10.16
C VAL A 19 -1.24 -4.08 8.63
N GLY A 20 -1.50 -5.21 7.98
CA GLY A 20 -1.59 -5.27 6.53
C GLY A 20 -3.03 -5.05 6.08
N VAL A 21 -3.24 -4.12 5.15
CA VAL A 21 -4.50 -3.93 4.46
C VAL A 21 -4.28 -4.28 2.98
N GLU A 22 -5.15 -5.11 2.44
CA GLU A 22 -5.03 -5.65 1.09
C GLU A 22 -6.06 -4.97 0.18
N TYR A 23 -5.61 -4.54 -0.99
CA TYR A 23 -6.44 -4.00 -2.06
C TYR A 23 -6.08 -4.72 -3.35
N ASP A 24 -7.08 -4.88 -4.22
CA ASP A 24 -6.91 -5.43 -5.55
C ASP A 24 -7.36 -4.38 -6.55
N ASP A 25 -6.45 -4.02 -7.46
CA ASP A 25 -6.73 -3.12 -8.57
C ASP A 25 -7.01 -3.87 -9.88
N ALA A 26 -7.05 -5.20 -9.83
CA ALA A 26 -7.29 -6.10 -10.96
C ALA A 26 -6.37 -5.86 -12.17
N CYS A 27 -5.16 -5.31 -11.95
CA CYS A 27 -4.26 -4.91 -13.04
C CYS A 27 -4.89 -3.87 -14.01
N ASP A 28 -5.95 -3.17 -13.59
CA ASP A 28 -6.64 -2.15 -14.36
C ASP A 28 -6.17 -0.74 -13.95
N PRO A 29 -5.66 0.08 -14.89
CA PRO A 29 -5.14 1.41 -14.57
C PRO A 29 -6.16 2.37 -13.95
N LYS A 30 -7.45 2.27 -14.31
CA LYS A 30 -8.49 3.15 -13.74
C LYS A 30 -8.82 2.73 -12.32
N GLN A 31 -8.90 1.43 -12.06
CA GLN A 31 -9.10 0.90 -10.73
C GLN A 31 -7.90 1.20 -9.82
N ALA A 32 -6.67 1.17 -10.34
CA ALA A 32 -5.46 1.53 -9.60
C ALA A 32 -5.53 2.96 -9.04
N VAL A 33 -6.03 3.92 -9.83
CA VAL A 33 -6.27 5.30 -9.36
C VAL A 33 -7.28 5.34 -8.21
N ALA A 34 -8.40 4.62 -8.33
CA ALA A 34 -9.41 4.56 -7.27
C ALA A 34 -8.87 3.90 -5.99
N VAL A 35 -8.07 2.84 -6.13
CA VAL A 35 -7.39 2.15 -5.02
C VAL A 35 -6.39 3.08 -4.34
N ALA A 36 -5.55 3.80 -5.09
CA ALA A 36 -4.58 4.73 -4.51
C ALA A 36 -5.25 5.82 -3.66
N ASN A 37 -6.31 6.44 -4.19
CA ASN A 37 -7.12 7.40 -3.45
C ASN A 37 -7.74 6.76 -2.19
N LYS A 38 -8.20 5.51 -2.27
CA LYS A 38 -8.74 4.80 -1.10
C LYS A 38 -7.66 4.56 -0.04
N VAL A 39 -6.46 4.14 -0.43
CA VAL A 39 -5.32 3.89 0.46
C VAL A 39 -4.94 5.16 1.24
N ILE A 40 -4.89 6.30 0.55
CA ILE A 40 -4.66 7.62 1.18
C ILE A 40 -5.76 7.95 2.19
N ASN A 41 -7.03 7.80 1.79
CA ASN A 41 -8.18 8.08 2.65
C ASN A 41 -8.26 7.15 3.87
N ASP A 42 -7.77 5.91 3.76
CA ASP A 42 -7.67 4.97 4.88
C ASP A 42 -6.47 5.30 5.81
N GLY A 43 -5.68 6.34 5.50
CA GLY A 43 -4.59 6.84 6.34
C GLY A 43 -3.30 6.02 6.24
N ILE A 44 -3.16 5.19 5.20
CA ILE A 44 -1.98 4.33 5.01
C ILE A 44 -0.83 5.17 4.45
N ARG A 45 0.36 5.03 5.05
CA ARG A 45 1.57 5.80 4.67
C ARG A 45 2.64 4.98 3.95
N TYR A 46 2.47 3.65 3.91
CA TYR A 46 3.42 2.72 3.30
C TYR A 46 2.66 1.71 2.46
N VAL A 47 3.00 1.64 1.18
CA VAL A 47 2.36 0.77 0.19
C VAL A 47 3.40 -0.19 -0.37
N ILE A 48 2.98 -1.44 -0.61
CA ILE A 48 3.78 -2.42 -1.35
C ILE A 48 2.94 -2.84 -2.56
N GLY A 49 3.31 -2.35 -3.74
CA GLY A 49 2.56 -2.52 -4.99
C GLY A 49 2.93 -1.43 -6.00
N HIS A 50 2.21 -1.23 -7.09
CA HIS A 50 1.23 -2.14 -7.71
C HIS A 50 1.94 -3.29 -8.44
N LEU A 51 1.24 -4.40 -8.70
CA LEU A 51 1.84 -5.55 -9.39
C LEU A 51 2.12 -5.27 -10.88
N CYS A 52 1.20 -4.57 -11.54
CA CYS A 52 1.27 -4.29 -12.97
C CYS A 52 1.83 -2.90 -13.23
N SER A 53 2.83 -2.77 -14.11
CA SER A 53 3.43 -1.47 -14.44
C SER A 53 2.41 -0.43 -14.92
N SER A 54 1.38 -0.87 -15.65
CA SER A 54 0.27 -0.03 -16.11
C SER A 54 -0.60 0.52 -14.98
N SER A 55 -0.66 -0.17 -13.84
CA SER A 55 -1.31 0.28 -12.62
C SER A 55 -0.39 1.12 -11.75
N THR A 56 0.90 0.75 -11.65
CA THR A 56 1.90 1.47 -10.86
C THR A 56 2.05 2.89 -11.37
N GLN A 57 2.14 3.08 -12.68
CA GLN A 57 2.41 4.37 -13.31
C GLN A 57 1.40 5.48 -12.96
N PRO A 58 0.07 5.28 -13.06
CA PRO A 58 -0.89 6.31 -12.65
C PRO A 58 -1.06 6.42 -11.12
N ALA A 59 -0.67 5.41 -10.36
CA ALA A 59 -0.83 5.43 -8.91
C ALA A 59 0.35 6.06 -8.18
N SER A 60 1.58 5.94 -8.72
CA SER A 60 2.79 6.48 -8.11
C SER A 60 2.69 7.98 -7.88
N ASP A 61 2.19 8.73 -8.86
CA ASP A 61 2.07 10.20 -8.79
C ASP A 61 1.13 10.60 -7.64
N ILE A 62 0.03 9.86 -7.46
CA ILE A 62 -0.94 10.09 -6.39
C ILE A 62 -0.31 9.87 -5.01
N TYR A 63 0.51 8.82 -4.85
CA TYR A 63 1.19 8.57 -3.58
C TYR A 63 2.29 9.61 -3.31
N GLU A 64 3.05 9.99 -4.33
CA GLU A 64 4.11 11.00 -4.21
C GLU A 64 3.54 12.37 -3.79
N ASP A 65 2.46 12.81 -4.44
CA ASP A 65 1.78 14.08 -4.13
C ASP A 65 1.27 14.14 -2.68
N GLU A 66 0.85 12.99 -2.13
CA GLU A 66 0.32 12.86 -0.77
C GLU A 66 1.38 12.44 0.28
N GLY A 67 2.65 12.34 -0.13
CA GLY A 67 3.77 11.96 0.73
C GLY A 67 3.67 10.53 1.28
N VAL A 68 3.02 9.62 0.55
CA VAL A 68 2.93 8.20 0.85
C VAL A 68 4.08 7.47 0.16
N ILE A 69 4.79 6.61 0.88
CA ILE A 69 5.90 5.83 0.32
C ILE A 69 5.36 4.55 -0.31
N MET A 70 5.71 4.35 -1.58
CA MET A 70 5.44 3.16 -2.39
C MET A 70 6.75 2.49 -2.82
#